data_AF-A0A2X3JCV8-F1
#
_entry.id   AF-A0A2X3JCV8-F1
#
_cell.length_a   1.000
_cell.length_b   1.000
_cell.length_c   1.000
_cell.angle_alpha   90.00
_cell.angle_beta   90.00
_cell.angle_gamma   90.00
#
_symmetry.space_group_name_H-M   'P 1'
#
loop_
_entity.id
_entity.type
_entity.pdbx_description
1 polymer ?
#
loop_
_entity_poly.entity_id
_entity_poly.type
_entity_poly.pdbx_seq_one_letter_code
_entity_poly.pdbx_strand_id
1 'polypeptide(L)'
;MITPCKTASLLSSDALTSWANGQQVKAMLSKVRGSVTFQGNASAVINSLIELAGVGERYNGTHYIGAIHHNIEKGQWVTTAELGLSPMWSAEHRDIGAPPAAGYLPPVDGLQIGVVTKLNEDPDSNYRIQIKIPTLNSESNLIWARLATWYASAGFGSFFIPEVGDEVIVGCLNQDPGNPIVLGSVYSSKK
;
A
#
# COMPACT_ATOMS: atom_id res chain seq x y z
N MET A 1 -26.22 -14.56 -29.16
CA MET A 1 -25.95 -13.14 -29.43
C MET A 1 -25.50 -12.52 -28.11
N ILE A 2 -24.19 -12.29 -27.94
CA ILE A 2 -23.61 -11.82 -26.68
C ILE A 2 -23.77 -10.30 -26.64
N THR A 3 -24.57 -9.79 -25.72
CA THR A 3 -24.78 -8.34 -25.54
C THR A 3 -23.45 -7.68 -25.15
N PRO A 4 -23.05 -6.57 -25.78
CA PRO A 4 -21.81 -5.87 -25.43
C PRO A 4 -21.88 -5.30 -24.01
N CYS A 5 -20.82 -5.50 -23.23
CA CYS A 5 -20.69 -4.96 -21.87
C CYS A 5 -20.69 -3.42 -21.92
N LYS A 6 -21.52 -2.79 -21.06
CA LYS A 6 -21.58 -1.33 -20.90
C LYS A 6 -21.27 -0.97 -19.45
N THR A 7 -20.33 -0.05 -19.24
CA THR A 7 -19.94 0.49 -17.93
C THR A 7 -19.85 2.01 -17.99
N ALA A 8 -19.82 2.69 -16.85
CA ALA A 8 -19.74 4.16 -16.77
C ALA A 8 -18.35 4.74 -17.11
N SER A 9 -17.36 3.90 -17.43
CA SER A 9 -16.00 4.31 -17.79
C SER A 9 -15.89 4.72 -19.25
N LEU A 10 -15.05 5.72 -19.56
CA LEU A 10 -14.73 6.20 -20.92
C LEU A 10 -13.94 5.20 -21.79
N LEU A 11 -13.95 3.91 -21.45
CA LEU A 11 -13.23 2.86 -22.18
C LEU A 11 -14.01 2.43 -23.43
N SER A 12 -13.29 2.09 -24.50
CA SER A 12 -13.92 1.56 -25.72
C SER A 12 -14.57 0.20 -25.48
N SER A 13 -15.57 -0.15 -26.31
CA SER A 13 -16.25 -1.45 -26.24
C SER A 13 -15.29 -2.63 -26.35
N ASP A 14 -14.28 -2.51 -27.23
CA ASP A 14 -13.31 -3.58 -27.49
C ASP A 14 -12.39 -3.81 -26.29
N ALA A 15 -12.02 -2.74 -25.59
CA ALA A 15 -11.25 -2.82 -24.35
C ALA A 15 -12.08 -3.48 -23.23
N LEU A 16 -13.38 -3.17 -23.14
CA LEU A 16 -14.28 -3.79 -22.17
C LEU A 16 -14.50 -5.29 -22.43
N THR A 17 -14.64 -5.69 -23.70
CA THR A 17 -14.74 -7.11 -24.06
C THR A 17 -13.45 -7.86 -23.74
N SER A 18 -12.29 -7.26 -24.06
CA SER A 18 -10.99 -7.85 -23.74
C SER A 18 -10.79 -8.01 -22.23
N TRP A 19 -11.19 -7.00 -21.46
CA TRP A 19 -11.16 -7.04 -19.99
C TRP A 19 -12.09 -8.12 -19.43
N ALA A 20 -13.34 -8.20 -19.91
CA ALA A 20 -14.31 -9.20 -19.47
C ALA A 20 -13.84 -10.63 -19.78
N ASN A 21 -13.26 -10.86 -20.96
CA ASN A 21 -12.65 -12.14 -21.33
C ASN A 21 -11.48 -12.48 -20.40
N GLY A 22 -10.62 -11.50 -20.07
CA GLY A 22 -9.54 -11.67 -19.10
C GLY A 22 -10.03 -12.07 -17.71
N GLN A 23 -11.10 -11.42 -17.23
CA GLN A 23 -11.76 -11.78 -15.96
C GLN A 23 -12.33 -13.20 -15.99
N GLN A 24 -12.97 -13.59 -17.09
CA GLN A 24 -13.54 -14.93 -17.25
C GLN A 24 -12.45 -16.02 -17.24
N VAL A 25 -11.36 -15.83 -17.99
CA VAL A 25 -10.23 -16.77 -18.03
C VAL A 25 -9.62 -16.92 -16.65
N LYS A 26 -9.40 -15.81 -15.92
CA LYS A 26 -8.87 -15.88 -14.56
C LYS A 26 -9.84 -16.58 -13.60
N ALA A 27 -11.14 -16.30 -13.69
CA ALA A 27 -12.15 -17.00 -12.88
C ALA A 27 -12.11 -18.51 -13.13
N MET A 28 -11.89 -18.94 -14.38
CA MET A 28 -11.72 -20.36 -14.70
C MET A 28 -10.43 -20.95 -14.13
N LEU A 29 -9.29 -20.28 -14.30
CA LEU A 29 -7.98 -20.74 -13.79
C LEU A 29 -7.89 -20.73 -12.26
N SER A 30 -8.69 -19.89 -11.61
CA SER A 30 -8.74 -19.77 -10.15
C SER A 30 -9.76 -20.71 -9.48
N LYS A 31 -10.59 -21.41 -10.28
CA LYS A 31 -11.66 -22.32 -9.82
C LYS A 31 -11.12 -23.59 -9.17
N VAL A 32 -10.08 -24.19 -9.75
CA VAL A 32 -9.46 -25.41 -9.25
C VAL A 32 -8.07 -25.08 -8.78
N ARG A 33 -7.82 -25.32 -7.48
CA ARG A 33 -6.51 -25.14 -6.86
C ARG A 33 -6.14 -26.33 -6.02
N GLY A 34 -4.84 -26.56 -5.94
CA GLY A 34 -4.26 -27.58 -5.09
C GLY A 34 -2.76 -27.62 -5.29
N SER A 35 -2.10 -28.53 -4.60
CA SER A 35 -0.70 -28.86 -4.84
C SER A 35 -0.60 -30.34 -5.18
N VAL A 36 0.27 -30.66 -6.13
CA VAL A 36 0.61 -32.03 -6.49
C VAL A 36 2.09 -32.22 -6.27
N THR A 37 2.43 -33.26 -5.54
CA THR A 37 3.81 -33.68 -5.30
C THR A 37 4.11 -34.89 -6.16
N PHE A 38 5.23 -34.87 -6.85
CA PHE A 38 5.71 -36.00 -7.65
C PHE A 38 7.22 -36.09 -7.60
N GLN A 39 7.74 -37.25 -8.01
CA GLN A 39 9.17 -37.47 -8.00
C GLN A 39 9.87 -36.61 -9.04
N GLY A 40 10.99 -36.00 -8.62
CA GLY A 40 11.74 -34.99 -9.35
C GLY A 40 11.78 -35.15 -10.86
N ASN A 41 11.17 -34.19 -11.56
CA ASN A 41 11.16 -34.11 -13.02
C ASN A 41 11.38 -32.66 -13.46
N ALA A 42 12.34 -32.46 -14.38
CA ALA A 42 12.72 -31.15 -14.92
C ALA A 42 11.76 -30.64 -16.02
N SER A 43 10.89 -31.50 -16.54
CA SER A 43 9.92 -31.14 -17.58
C SER A 43 8.73 -30.33 -17.06
N ALA A 44 8.56 -30.23 -15.74
CA ALA A 44 7.55 -29.36 -15.15
C ALA A 44 8.04 -27.91 -15.18
N VAL A 45 7.38 -27.06 -15.98
CA VAL A 45 7.71 -25.64 -16.14
C VAL A 45 6.53 -24.78 -15.71
N ILE A 46 6.80 -23.63 -15.08
CA ILE A 46 5.78 -22.65 -14.72
C ILE A 46 5.11 -22.13 -16.00
N ASN A 47 3.82 -21.76 -15.94
CA ASN A 47 3.05 -21.31 -17.11
C ASN A 47 2.87 -22.43 -18.16
N SER A 48 2.81 -23.68 -17.69
CA SER A 48 2.44 -24.83 -18.51
C SER A 48 1.18 -25.51 -17.98
N LEU A 49 0.63 -26.40 -18.80
CA LEU A 49 -0.54 -27.20 -18.49
C LEU A 49 -0.11 -28.62 -18.15
N ILE A 50 -0.59 -29.14 -17.02
CA ILE A 50 -0.36 -30.53 -16.59
C ILE A 50 -1.66 -31.32 -16.66
N GLU A 51 -1.60 -32.54 -17.20
CA GLU A 51 -2.74 -33.45 -17.22
C GLU A 51 -2.71 -34.34 -15.98
N LEU A 52 -3.80 -34.32 -15.21
CA LEU A 52 -3.98 -35.22 -14.08
C LEU A 52 -4.92 -36.35 -14.47
N ALA A 53 -4.44 -37.58 -14.25
CA ALA A 53 -5.20 -38.81 -14.44
C ALA A 53 -5.25 -39.62 -13.13
N GLY A 54 -6.41 -40.20 -12.83
CA GLY A 54 -6.58 -41.12 -11.70
C GLY A 54 -6.87 -40.48 -10.35
N VAL A 55 -7.15 -39.17 -10.29
CA VAL A 55 -7.46 -38.42 -9.04
C VAL A 55 -8.97 -38.21 -8.81
N GLY A 56 -9.80 -38.84 -9.64
CA GLY A 56 -11.27 -38.79 -9.57
C GLY A 56 -11.89 -37.89 -10.65
N GLU A 57 -13.16 -38.14 -10.99
CA GLU A 57 -13.85 -37.50 -12.13
C GLU A 57 -13.90 -35.97 -12.02
N ARG A 58 -13.88 -35.43 -10.80
CA ARG A 58 -13.94 -33.98 -10.53
C ARG A 58 -12.62 -33.23 -10.76
N TYR A 59 -11.49 -33.92 -10.66
CA TYR A 59 -10.14 -33.33 -10.72
C TYR A 59 -9.29 -33.91 -11.85
N ASN A 60 -9.84 -34.81 -12.64
CA ASN A 60 -9.20 -35.27 -13.86
C ASN A 60 -9.24 -34.16 -14.92
N GLY A 61 -8.17 -34.07 -15.70
CA GLY A 61 -8.05 -33.13 -16.80
C GLY A 61 -6.86 -32.19 -16.68
N THR A 62 -6.87 -31.16 -17.52
CA THR A 62 -5.75 -30.24 -17.69
C THR A 62 -5.80 -29.10 -16.67
N HIS A 63 -4.73 -28.93 -15.91
CA HIS A 63 -4.57 -27.92 -14.87
C HIS A 63 -3.41 -26.98 -15.17
N TYR A 64 -3.56 -25.71 -14.85
CA TYR A 64 -2.50 -24.71 -15.02
C TYR A 64 -1.51 -24.76 -13.86
N ILE A 65 -0.20 -24.74 -14.15
CA ILE A 65 0.85 -24.68 -13.15
C ILE A 65 1.17 -23.22 -12.80
N GLY A 66 0.81 -22.81 -11.58
CA GLY A 66 1.03 -21.47 -11.04
C GLY A 66 2.41 -21.28 -10.41
N ALA A 67 2.92 -22.29 -9.71
CA ALA A 67 4.23 -22.28 -9.08
C ALA A 67 4.84 -23.68 -9.04
N ILE A 68 6.17 -23.76 -8.97
CA ILE A 68 6.90 -25.00 -8.83
C ILE A 68 7.93 -24.83 -7.72
N HIS A 69 7.88 -25.70 -6.73
CA HIS A 69 8.85 -25.78 -5.65
C HIS A 69 9.59 -27.11 -5.76
N HIS A 70 10.90 -27.04 -6.02
CA HIS A 70 11.76 -28.21 -5.95
C HIS A 70 12.38 -28.28 -4.56
N ASN A 71 12.15 -29.38 -3.85
CA ASN A 71 12.90 -29.69 -2.64
C ASN A 71 13.90 -30.81 -2.94
N ILE A 72 15.18 -30.56 -2.67
CA ILE A 72 16.26 -31.52 -2.88
C ILE A 72 16.95 -31.72 -1.54
N GLU A 73 16.58 -32.78 -0.83
CA GLU A 73 17.08 -33.11 0.50
C GLU A 73 17.55 -34.56 0.53
N LYS A 74 18.70 -34.81 1.17
CA LYS A 74 19.23 -36.17 1.43
C LYS A 74 19.24 -37.10 0.20
N GLY A 75 19.51 -36.53 -0.98
CA GLY A 75 19.54 -37.28 -2.26
C GLY A 75 18.17 -37.59 -2.86
N GLN A 76 17.07 -37.13 -2.24
CA GLN A 76 15.74 -37.17 -2.82
C GLN A 76 15.39 -35.81 -3.45
N TRP A 77 14.91 -35.84 -4.69
CA TRP A 77 14.36 -34.68 -5.37
C TRP A 77 12.85 -34.85 -5.47
N VAL A 78 12.12 -33.98 -4.78
CA VAL A 78 10.66 -33.92 -4.83
C VAL A 78 10.26 -32.59 -5.45
N THR A 79 9.37 -32.63 -6.43
CA THR A 79 8.79 -31.44 -7.05
C THR A 79 7.36 -31.29 -6.57
N THR A 80 7.04 -30.13 -5.99
CA THR A 80 5.69 -29.71 -5.64
C THR A 80 5.23 -28.69 -6.67
N ALA A 81 4.26 -29.05 -7.50
CA ALA A 81 3.60 -28.14 -8.43
C ALA A 81 2.32 -27.58 -7.79
N GLU A 82 2.19 -26.26 -7.73
CA GLU A 82 0.95 -25.60 -7.35
C GLU A 82 0.06 -25.41 -8.58
N LEU A 83 -1.19 -25.84 -8.46
CA LEU A 83 -2.20 -25.79 -9.50
C LEU A 83 -3.12 -24.59 -9.33
N GLY A 84 -3.44 -23.97 -10.45
CA GLY A 84 -4.35 -22.84 -10.55
C GLY A 84 -3.69 -21.49 -10.27
N LEU A 85 -4.51 -20.45 -10.32
CA LEU A 85 -4.10 -19.06 -10.04
C LEU A 85 -4.84 -18.49 -8.84
N SER A 86 -4.20 -17.58 -8.12
CA SER A 86 -4.82 -16.80 -7.04
C SER A 86 -6.10 -16.09 -7.54
N PRO A 87 -7.18 -16.02 -6.73
CA PRO A 87 -8.45 -15.42 -7.18
C PRO A 87 -8.33 -13.90 -7.22
N MET A 88 -7.50 -13.37 -6.32
CA MET A 88 -7.23 -11.96 -6.12
C MET A 88 -6.25 -11.50 -7.17
N TRP A 89 -6.55 -10.42 -7.87
CA TRP A 89 -5.60 -9.84 -8.81
C TRP A 89 -4.42 -9.27 -8.02
N SER A 90 -3.24 -9.21 -8.62
CA SER A 90 -2.15 -8.40 -8.04
C SER A 90 -2.63 -6.97 -7.82
N ALA A 91 -3.47 -6.45 -8.73
CA ALA A 91 -4.16 -5.17 -8.64
C ALA A 91 -5.31 -5.09 -7.60
N GLU A 92 -5.59 -6.17 -6.86
CA GLU A 92 -6.52 -6.17 -5.72
C GLU A 92 -5.77 -6.38 -4.39
N HIS A 93 -4.45 -6.58 -4.42
CA HIS A 93 -3.67 -6.53 -3.19
C HIS A 93 -3.73 -5.11 -2.64
N ARG A 94 -3.93 -4.97 -1.32
CA ARG A 94 -4.02 -3.65 -0.66
C ARG A 94 -2.76 -2.79 -0.84
N ASP A 95 -1.66 -3.36 -1.32
CA ASP A 95 -0.32 -2.76 -1.40
C ASP A 95 0.11 -2.35 -2.82
N ILE A 96 -0.81 -1.95 -3.70
CA ILE A 96 -0.42 -1.39 -5.02
C ILE A 96 -0.07 0.10 -4.91
N GLY A 97 -0.53 0.76 -3.85
CA GLY A 97 -0.10 2.11 -3.50
C GLY A 97 1.31 2.12 -2.93
N ALA A 98 2.04 3.23 -3.10
CA ALA A 98 3.28 3.42 -2.37
C ALA A 98 2.98 3.29 -0.86
N PRO A 99 3.79 2.52 -0.10
CA PRO A 99 3.56 2.36 1.33
C PRO A 99 3.63 3.73 2.03
N PRO A 100 2.81 3.96 3.06
CA PRO A 100 2.91 5.16 3.88
C PRO A 100 4.33 5.37 4.41
N ALA A 101 4.75 6.64 4.56
CA ALA A 101 6.13 7.01 4.90
C ALA A 101 7.20 6.35 4.00
N ALA A 102 6.83 6.02 2.74
CA ALA A 102 7.65 5.29 1.78
C ALA A 102 8.16 3.92 2.29
N GLY A 103 7.57 3.38 3.36
CA GLY A 103 8.03 2.17 4.03
C GLY A 103 9.37 2.32 4.78
N TYR A 104 9.92 3.53 4.89
CA TYR A 104 11.19 3.80 5.57
C TYR A 104 11.02 3.92 7.09
N LEU A 105 9.90 4.49 7.52
CA LEU A 105 9.57 4.71 8.92
C LEU A 105 8.17 4.18 9.24
N PRO A 106 7.88 3.83 10.51
CA PRO A 106 6.52 3.56 10.93
C PRO A 106 5.67 4.82 10.69
N PRO A 107 4.59 4.72 9.89
CA PRO A 107 3.79 5.89 9.55
C PRO A 107 3.02 6.41 10.76
N VAL A 108 2.86 7.72 10.82
CA VAL A 108 1.97 8.38 11.79
C VAL A 108 0.63 8.60 11.11
N ASP A 109 -0.36 7.81 11.53
CA ASP A 109 -1.73 7.95 11.06
C ASP A 109 -2.51 8.93 11.94
N GLY A 110 -3.38 9.72 11.30
CA GLY A 110 -4.19 10.74 11.95
C GLY A 110 -3.47 12.06 12.29
N LEU A 111 -4.28 13.05 12.69
CA LEU A 111 -3.81 14.37 13.13
C LEU A 111 -3.44 14.33 14.61
N GLN A 112 -2.37 15.02 14.96
CA GLN A 112 -1.86 15.12 16.34
C GLN A 112 -2.03 16.56 16.86
N ILE A 113 -2.16 16.69 18.18
CA ILE A 113 -2.13 18.00 18.84
C ILE A 113 -0.69 18.26 19.29
N GLY A 114 -0.17 19.44 18.98
CA GLY A 114 1.13 19.94 19.44
C GLY A 114 0.96 21.23 20.24
N VAL A 115 1.89 21.49 21.15
CA VAL A 115 2.01 22.76 21.86
C VAL A 115 3.25 23.48 21.37
N VAL A 116 3.11 24.75 20.99
CA VAL A 116 4.23 25.57 20.49
C VAL A 116 5.18 25.87 21.64
N THR A 117 6.48 25.67 21.41
CA THR A 117 7.52 25.85 22.45
C THR A 117 8.50 26.96 22.08
N LYS A 118 8.96 27.01 20.83
CA LYS A 118 9.87 28.05 20.32
C LYS A 118 9.51 28.42 18.89
N LEU A 119 9.73 29.68 18.56
CA LEU A 119 9.44 30.26 17.25
C LEU A 119 10.71 30.60 16.44
N ASN A 120 11.85 30.74 17.11
CA ASN A 120 13.09 31.24 16.52
C ASN A 120 14.18 30.15 16.56
N GLU A 121 15.19 30.29 15.69
CA GLU A 121 16.35 29.38 15.54
C GLU A 121 16.07 28.08 14.77
N ASP A 122 15.26 28.15 13.69
CA ASP A 122 15.16 27.02 12.75
C ASP A 122 16.52 26.76 12.08
N PRO A 123 17.14 25.58 12.23
CA PRO A 123 18.44 25.25 11.65
C PRO A 123 18.48 25.40 10.13
N ASP A 124 17.34 25.19 9.45
CA ASP A 124 17.25 25.13 7.99
C ASP A 124 16.56 26.37 7.39
N SER A 125 16.22 27.39 8.18
CA SER A 125 15.54 28.63 7.74
C SER A 125 14.29 28.40 6.85
N ASN A 126 13.49 27.38 7.17
CA ASN A 126 12.35 26.91 6.39
C ASN A 126 10.99 27.35 6.97
N TYR A 127 10.98 28.45 7.74
CA TYR A 127 9.81 28.94 8.48
C TYR A 127 9.16 27.86 9.35
N ARG A 128 9.99 27.04 10.01
CA ARG A 128 9.51 26.02 10.94
C ARG A 128 9.35 26.61 12.34
N ILE A 129 8.34 26.11 13.05
CA ILE A 129 8.14 26.36 14.47
C ILE A 129 8.43 25.10 15.26
N GLN A 130 8.95 25.26 16.48
CA GLN A 130 9.23 24.14 17.36
C GLN A 130 8.00 23.80 18.19
N ILE A 131 7.52 22.57 18.03
CA ILE A 131 6.35 22.04 18.72
C ILE A 131 6.75 20.88 19.64
N LYS A 132 5.98 20.71 20.70
CA LYS A 132 6.00 19.54 21.58
C LYS A 132 4.72 18.77 21.41
N ILE A 133 4.82 17.48 21.07
CA ILE A 133 3.65 16.59 20.97
C ILE A 133 3.44 15.91 22.32
N PRO A 134 2.31 16.13 23.03
CA PRO A 134 2.10 15.57 24.37
C PRO A 134 2.01 14.04 24.42
N THR A 135 1.60 13.40 23.32
CA THR A 135 1.53 11.92 23.23
C THR A 135 2.90 11.26 23.18
N LEU A 136 3.96 12.03 22.93
CA LEU A 136 5.32 11.56 22.84
C LEU A 136 5.99 11.78 24.23
N ASN A 137 6.20 10.71 24.99
CA ASN A 137 6.57 10.72 26.43
C ASN A 137 8.06 10.98 26.75
N SER A 138 8.81 11.72 25.93
CA SER A 138 10.21 12.09 26.20
C SER A 138 10.40 13.60 26.32
N GLU A 139 11.21 14.01 27.29
CA GLU A 139 11.56 15.42 27.54
C GLU A 139 12.30 16.07 26.36
N SER A 140 12.85 15.26 25.44
CA SER A 140 13.53 15.67 24.21
C SER A 140 12.63 15.78 22.98
N ASN A 141 11.30 15.69 23.11
CA ASN A 141 10.36 15.65 21.97
C ASN A 141 9.99 17.03 21.42
N LEU A 142 11.03 17.79 21.09
CA LEU A 142 10.91 19.06 20.39
C LEU A 142 11.10 18.79 18.90
N ILE A 143 10.05 19.02 18.12
CA ILE A 143 10.02 18.74 16.69
C ILE A 143 9.85 20.06 15.95
N TRP A 144 10.63 20.25 14.89
CA TRP A 144 10.48 21.38 13.99
C TRP A 144 9.44 21.05 12.93
N ALA A 145 8.32 21.77 12.93
CA ALA A 145 7.24 21.58 11.97
C ALA A 145 7.06 22.83 11.11
N ARG A 146 6.84 22.64 9.80
CA ARG A 146 6.58 23.74 8.88
C ARG A 146 5.19 24.30 9.13
N LEU A 147 5.02 25.62 9.10
CA LEU A 147 3.71 26.26 9.23
C LEU A 147 2.98 26.30 7.89
N ALA A 148 1.76 25.75 7.84
CA ALA A 148 0.85 25.98 6.72
C ALA A 148 0.19 27.35 6.87
N THR A 149 0.32 28.18 5.84
CA THR A 149 -0.34 29.49 5.75
C THR A 149 -1.39 29.47 4.65
N TRP A 150 -2.45 30.26 4.80
CA TRP A 150 -3.54 30.29 3.81
C TRP A 150 -3.12 30.90 2.46
N TYR A 151 -2.09 31.75 2.46
CA TYR A 151 -1.52 32.32 1.25
C TYR A 151 -0.01 32.52 1.40
N ALA A 152 0.78 31.83 0.58
CA ALA A 152 2.24 31.94 0.53
C ALA A 152 2.72 32.16 -0.92
N SER A 153 3.49 33.21 -1.13
CA SER A 153 4.16 33.53 -2.40
C SER A 153 5.60 33.99 -2.14
N ALA A 154 6.40 34.16 -3.19
CA ALA A 154 7.85 34.40 -3.12
C ALA A 154 8.27 35.69 -2.38
N GLY A 155 7.34 36.61 -2.10
CA GLY A 155 7.63 37.85 -1.37
C GLY A 155 6.45 38.48 -0.64
N PHE A 156 5.28 37.83 -0.62
CA PHE A 156 4.08 38.31 0.05
C PHE A 156 3.21 37.12 0.44
N GLY A 157 2.48 37.24 1.55
CA GLY A 157 1.73 36.14 2.11
C GLY A 157 0.93 36.57 3.33
N SER A 158 0.04 35.68 3.78
CA SER A 158 -0.62 35.80 5.07
C SER A 158 0.27 35.17 6.13
N PHE A 159 0.72 35.95 7.12
CA PHE A 159 1.60 35.44 8.15
C PHE A 159 0.96 35.62 9.54
N PHE A 160 0.40 34.54 10.04
CA PHE A 160 -0.20 34.45 11.37
C PHE A 160 0.49 33.29 12.10
N ILE A 161 1.55 33.61 12.85
CA ILE A 161 2.26 32.61 13.64
C ILE A 161 1.52 32.43 14.98
N PRO A 162 1.27 31.18 15.42
CA PRO A 162 0.80 30.91 16.78
C PRO A 162 1.83 31.32 17.84
N GLU A 163 1.37 31.66 19.04
CA GLU A 163 2.24 32.06 20.15
C GLU A 163 2.80 30.85 20.89
N VAL A 164 3.88 31.05 21.66
CA VAL A 164 4.44 30.00 22.52
C VAL A 164 3.41 29.63 23.59
N GLY A 165 3.08 28.34 23.69
CA GLY A 165 2.04 27.80 24.56
C GLY A 165 0.72 27.52 23.84
N ASP A 166 0.53 27.98 22.60
CA ASP A 166 -0.69 27.70 21.83
C ASP A 166 -0.76 26.23 21.39
N GLU A 167 -2.00 25.71 21.37
CA GLU A 167 -2.31 24.39 20.84
C GLU A 167 -2.50 24.46 19.32
N VAL A 168 -1.81 23.57 18.61
CA VAL A 168 -1.83 23.48 17.15
C VAL A 168 -2.11 22.06 16.68
N ILE A 169 -2.76 21.95 15.52
CA ILE A 169 -2.97 20.69 14.83
C ILE A 169 -1.77 20.43 13.91
N VAL A 170 -1.22 19.23 14.03
CA VAL A 170 -0.04 18.78 13.30
C VAL A 170 -0.42 17.57 12.45
N GLY A 171 -0.10 17.63 11.16
CA GLY A 171 -0.17 16.52 10.23
C GLY A 171 1.22 16.17 9.67
N CYS A 172 1.39 14.94 9.22
CA CYS A 172 2.64 14.47 8.60
C CYS A 172 2.44 14.30 7.09
N LEU A 173 3.29 14.91 6.26
CA LEU A 173 3.23 14.69 4.81
C LEU A 173 3.48 13.21 4.50
N ASN A 174 2.62 12.60 3.70
CA ASN A 174 2.72 11.16 3.37
C ASN A 174 2.79 10.24 4.61
N GLN A 175 2.21 10.67 5.74
CA GLN A 175 2.30 9.99 7.04
C GLN A 175 3.74 9.82 7.56
N ASP A 176 4.70 10.61 7.05
CA ASP A 176 6.10 10.56 7.44
C ASP A 176 6.37 11.47 8.65
N PRO A 177 6.74 10.91 9.83
CA PRO A 177 7.06 11.70 11.01
C PRO A 177 8.26 12.65 10.81
N GLY A 178 9.11 12.41 9.81
CA GLY A 178 10.21 13.31 9.46
C GLY A 178 9.75 14.62 8.80
N ASN A 179 8.51 14.68 8.32
CA ASN A 179 7.96 15.84 7.60
C ASN A 179 6.66 16.37 8.23
N PRO A 180 6.71 16.89 9.48
CA PRO A 180 5.54 17.43 10.16
C PRO A 180 5.20 18.84 9.68
N ILE A 181 3.89 19.11 9.57
CA ILE A 181 3.31 20.39 9.17
C ILE A 181 2.22 20.78 10.16
N VAL A 182 2.28 22.02 10.63
CA VAL A 182 1.21 22.65 11.40
C VAL A 182 0.13 23.12 10.43
N LEU A 183 -1.09 22.60 10.59
CA LEU A 183 -2.24 22.91 9.73
C LEU A 183 -3.02 24.13 10.23
N GLY A 184 -2.99 24.38 11.54
CA GLY A 184 -3.69 25.50 12.16
C GLY A 184 -3.69 25.40 13.67
N SER A 185 -4.24 26.43 14.33
CA SER A 185 -4.36 26.52 15.78
C SER A 185 -5.76 26.14 16.25
N VAL A 186 -5.86 25.63 17.47
CA VAL A 186 -7.13 25.30 18.13
C VAL A 186 -7.23 25.99 19.48
N TYR A 187 -8.46 26.30 19.88
CA TYR A 187 -8.71 26.86 21.20
C TYR A 187 -8.72 25.74 22.25
N SER A 188 -7.95 25.91 23.32
CA SER A 188 -8.01 25.07 24.50
C SER A 188 -9.02 25.63 25.51
N SER A 189 -9.67 24.75 26.27
CA SER A 189 -10.57 25.14 27.37
C SER A 189 -9.81 25.56 28.64
N LYS A 190 -8.51 25.31 28.71
CA LYS A 190 -7.65 25.80 29.79
C LYS A 190 -7.16 27.21 29.48
N LYS A 191 -7.78 28.18 30.14
CA LYS A 191 -7.21 29.49 30.44
C LYS A 191 -7.05 29.61 31.96
#